data_AF-A0A9D3NA71-F1
#
_entry.id   AF-A0A9D3NA71-F1
#
_cell.length_a   1.000
_cell.length_b   1.000
_cell.length_c   1.000
_cell.angle_alpha   90.00
_cell.angle_beta   90.00
_cell.angle_gamma   90.00
#
_symmetry.space_group_name_H-M   'P 1'
#
loop_
_entity.id
_entity.type
_entity.pdbx_description
1 polymer ?
#
loop_
_entity_poly.entity_id
_entity_poly.type
_entity_poly.pdbx_seq_one_letter_code
_entity_poly.pdbx_strand_id
1 'polypeptide(L)'
;MQQSFSIHQCVLFLLILTFTTAPTLASTSVTVKLRQSATLSCNYKCSGVVKWTMFHDPAHILAQCDQTQCSSERGYEVSHEQYLKGNLHLTIPAVDYSKRALYTCVCDGVEACDVRLIIEPLALSVQLSPGEALVMDLPVPEPVEVRYKARGSADLYGAQICTVTQRSLHCNPEYTPRASLSYPNITLRDVNVSDSGTYSIRDRKNEEVIHIYTLIVNVVQPETVKKPESPWLIGVLVGTLLLLILVIVVCVVKNQRINRLKQENAELEEIIKLNDSGTQVTQFNQSRRRSNSDVGPLVRQMLEIEKLIQRYKTESVRKSQSLPNLNNTQVVEILMSKKSEMEADVQRMQKSEQDTISKWWRLRRPELDTIIEHWRNNDTELDQLKQMEQSSRESH
;
A
#
# COMPACT_ATOMS: atom_id res chain seq x y z
N MET A 1 61.31 54.31 -0.28
CA MET A 1 61.21 53.52 0.97
C MET A 1 60.45 52.24 0.65
N GLN A 2 60.90 51.09 1.15
CA GLN A 2 60.41 49.77 0.74
C GLN A 2 59.73 49.11 1.94
N GLN A 3 58.39 49.08 1.93
CA GLN A 3 57.60 48.69 3.10
C GLN A 3 57.49 47.16 3.15
N SER A 4 58.26 46.53 4.04
CA SER A 4 58.30 45.08 4.18
C SER A 4 56.98 44.54 4.76
N PHE A 5 56.17 43.92 3.90
CA PHE A 5 54.93 43.25 4.33
C PHE A 5 55.31 41.93 5.02
N SER A 6 55.16 41.89 6.34
CA SER A 6 55.54 40.72 7.14
C SER A 6 54.64 39.52 6.81
N ILE A 7 55.25 38.42 6.38
CA ILE A 7 54.54 37.17 6.02
C ILE A 7 53.70 36.66 7.19
N HIS A 8 54.17 36.83 8.43
CA HIS A 8 53.40 36.50 9.64
C HIS A 8 52.05 37.20 9.72
N GLN A 9 51.95 38.43 9.20
CA GLN A 9 50.73 39.23 9.27
C GLN A 9 49.68 38.75 8.26
N CYS A 10 50.10 38.27 7.09
CA CYS A 10 49.23 37.56 6.14
C CYS A 10 48.79 36.20 6.67
N VAL A 11 49.70 35.42 7.28
CA VAL A 11 49.37 34.11 7.89
C VAL A 11 48.38 34.27 9.04
N LEU A 12 48.55 35.29 9.89
CA LEU A 12 47.61 35.59 10.98
C LEU A 12 46.22 35.98 10.45
N PHE A 13 46.16 36.79 9.38
CA PHE A 13 44.89 37.19 8.76
C PHE A 13 44.15 36.00 8.13
N LEU A 14 44.88 35.06 7.50
CA LEU A 14 44.32 33.82 6.96
C LEU A 14 43.81 32.88 8.07
N LEU A 15 44.53 32.76 9.20
CA LEU A 15 44.10 31.96 10.36
C LEU A 15 42.84 32.51 11.05
N ILE A 16 42.63 33.83 11.02
CA ILE A 16 41.41 34.46 11.54
C ILE A 16 40.21 34.15 10.63
N LEU A 17 40.42 34.07 9.31
CA LEU A 17 39.37 33.77 8.33
C LEU A 17 38.87 32.31 8.34
N THR A 18 39.61 31.36 8.92
CA THR A 18 39.23 29.94 8.90
C THR A 18 38.32 29.48 10.05
N PHE A 19 37.99 30.33 11.02
CA PHE A 19 37.29 29.93 12.25
C PHE A 19 36.03 30.74 12.61
N THR A 20 35.36 31.33 11.62
CA THR A 20 34.01 31.93 11.79
C THR A 20 32.93 31.19 11.01
N THR A 21 32.97 29.85 11.04
CA THR A 21 31.75 29.05 10.81
C THR A 21 30.81 29.27 11.99
N ALA A 22 29.97 30.30 11.90
CA ALA A 22 28.87 30.48 12.84
C ALA A 22 28.04 29.19 12.90
N PRO A 23 27.65 28.71 14.10
CA PRO A 23 26.84 27.50 14.21
C PRO A 23 25.45 27.78 13.65
N THR A 24 25.25 27.45 12.36
CA THR A 24 23.93 27.44 11.74
C THR A 24 23.04 26.50 12.53
N LEU A 25 22.03 27.04 13.21
CA LEU A 25 21.06 26.23 13.94
C LEU A 25 20.44 25.23 12.96
N ALA A 26 20.50 23.95 13.31
CA ALA A 26 20.05 22.88 12.44
C ALA A 26 18.51 22.93 12.34
N SER A 27 17.99 23.58 11.30
CA SER A 27 16.56 23.76 11.06
C SER A 27 15.86 22.41 11.09
N THR A 28 15.01 22.20 12.09
CA THR A 28 14.24 20.95 12.22
C THR A 28 12.99 21.01 11.34
N SER A 29 12.42 19.86 11.00
CA SER A 29 11.19 19.78 10.22
C SER A 29 10.15 18.90 10.91
N VAL A 30 8.95 19.43 11.11
CA VAL A 30 7.79 18.69 11.63
C VAL A 30 6.84 18.45 10.46
N THR A 31 6.58 17.18 10.16
CA THR A 31 5.64 16.76 9.10
C THR A 31 4.34 16.31 9.73
N VAL A 32 3.20 16.85 9.27
CA VAL A 32 1.87 16.63 9.87
C VAL A 32 0.78 16.53 8.80
N LYS A 33 -0.31 15.82 9.08
CA LYS A 33 -1.48 15.76 8.18
C LYS A 33 -2.35 17.01 8.32
N LEU A 34 -2.97 17.42 7.20
CA LEU A 34 -3.91 18.53 7.17
C LEU A 34 -5.03 18.33 8.21
N ARG A 35 -5.37 19.42 8.94
CA ARG A 35 -6.31 19.49 10.06
C ARG A 35 -5.93 18.70 11.34
N GLN A 36 -4.77 18.06 11.40
CA GLN A 36 -4.26 17.49 12.65
C GLN A 36 -3.47 18.52 13.45
N SER A 37 -3.22 18.22 14.74
CA SER A 37 -2.37 19.04 15.60
C SER A 37 -0.90 18.78 15.30
N ALA A 38 -0.09 19.84 15.30
CA ALA A 38 1.37 19.76 15.25
C ALA A 38 2.00 20.36 16.51
N THR A 39 3.12 19.79 16.94
CA THR A 39 3.96 20.36 18.01
C THR A 39 5.34 20.66 17.45
N LEU A 40 5.73 21.94 17.47
CA LEU A 40 7.05 22.41 17.07
C LEU A 40 7.99 22.29 18.27
N SER A 41 8.81 21.23 18.27
CA SER A 41 9.71 20.91 19.38
C SER A 41 10.91 21.86 19.43
N CYS A 42 11.26 22.30 20.64
CA CYS A 42 12.36 23.23 20.87
C CYS A 42 13.07 22.89 22.20
N ASN A 43 14.21 22.21 22.08
CA ASN A 43 14.96 21.68 23.23
C ASN A 43 15.97 22.69 23.83
N TYR A 44 15.81 23.98 23.52
CA TYR A 44 16.67 25.04 24.04
C TYR A 44 16.30 25.37 25.50
N LYS A 45 17.30 25.69 26.33
CA LYS A 45 17.06 26.08 27.73
C LYS A 45 16.96 27.59 27.85
N CYS A 46 15.74 28.10 28.01
CA CYS A 46 15.49 29.50 28.32
C CYS A 46 15.12 29.69 29.81
N SER A 47 15.48 30.84 30.37
CA SER A 47 15.11 31.26 31.74
C SER A 47 14.32 32.56 31.79
N GLY A 48 14.32 33.34 30.70
CA GLY A 48 13.53 34.55 30.51
C GLY A 48 12.51 34.40 29.38
N VAL A 49 12.23 35.49 28.66
CA VAL A 49 11.05 35.61 27.81
C VAL A 49 11.23 34.80 26.52
N VAL A 50 10.34 33.82 26.31
CA VAL A 50 10.27 33.00 25.10
C VAL A 50 9.20 33.53 24.18
N LYS A 51 9.52 33.68 22.88
CA LYS A 51 8.59 34.11 21.83
C LYS A 51 8.66 33.16 20.65
N TRP A 52 7.50 32.85 20.06
CA TRP A 52 7.38 32.17 18.77
C TRP A 52 6.91 33.17 17.71
N THR A 53 7.58 33.14 16.57
CA THR A 53 7.35 34.03 15.41
C THR A 53 7.42 33.23 14.11
N MET A 54 6.97 33.81 13.00
CA MET A 54 7.32 33.29 11.68
C MET A 54 8.66 33.89 11.25
N PHE A 55 9.56 33.09 10.68
CA PHE A 55 10.89 33.54 10.24
C PHE A 55 10.85 34.77 9.30
N HIS A 56 9.80 34.88 8.48
CA HIS A 56 9.61 35.97 7.53
C HIS A 56 8.83 37.19 8.08
N ASP A 57 8.31 37.09 9.31
CA ASP A 57 7.73 38.20 10.07
C ASP A 57 8.08 38.06 11.57
N PRO A 58 9.32 38.38 11.97
CA PRO A 58 9.77 38.30 13.35
C PRO A 58 9.18 39.40 14.25
N ALA A 59 8.39 40.34 13.71
CA ALA A 59 7.65 41.32 14.50
C ALA A 59 6.31 40.77 14.99
N HIS A 60 5.73 39.80 14.27
CA HIS A 60 4.46 39.17 14.58
C HIS A 60 4.64 37.99 15.57
N ILE A 61 4.36 38.27 16.85
CA ILE A 61 4.45 37.30 17.95
C ILE A 61 3.20 36.42 17.96
N LEU A 62 3.37 35.14 17.65
CA LEU A 62 2.31 34.14 17.61
C LEU A 62 2.00 33.56 18.99
N ALA A 63 3.02 33.45 19.84
CA ALA A 63 2.92 33.05 21.23
C ALA A 63 4.10 33.60 22.04
N GLN A 64 3.88 33.86 23.33
CA GLN A 64 4.92 34.31 24.26
C GLN A 64 4.71 33.69 25.65
N CYS A 65 5.80 33.32 26.32
CA CYS A 65 5.85 32.89 27.71
C CYS A 65 6.89 33.67 28.50
N ASP A 66 6.60 33.90 29.79
CA ASP A 66 7.55 34.36 30.80
C ASP A 66 7.31 33.61 32.13
N GLN A 67 8.07 33.94 33.17
CA GLN A 67 7.99 33.27 34.48
C GLN A 67 6.61 33.39 35.16
N THR A 68 5.79 34.37 34.78
CA THR A 68 4.49 34.64 35.41
C THR A 68 3.29 34.14 34.60
N GLN A 69 3.37 34.17 33.26
CA GLN A 69 2.25 33.80 32.40
C GLN A 69 2.69 33.38 30.98
N CYS A 70 1.74 32.88 30.19
CA CYS A 70 1.88 32.74 28.74
C CYS A 70 0.66 33.34 28.01
N SER A 71 0.85 33.62 26.72
CA SER A 71 -0.15 34.14 25.80
C SER A 71 0.03 33.52 24.40
N SER A 72 -1.05 33.43 23.61
CA SER A 72 -1.02 32.90 22.24
C SER A 72 -2.11 33.51 21.38
N GLU A 73 -1.83 33.69 20.09
CA GLU A 73 -2.83 34.02 19.08
C GLU A 73 -3.69 32.78 18.75
N ARG A 74 -4.91 33.01 18.26
CA ARG A 74 -5.86 31.96 17.86
C ARG A 74 -5.25 30.94 16.89
N GLY A 75 -5.31 29.67 17.28
CA GLY A 75 -4.74 28.55 16.52
C GLY A 75 -3.25 28.30 16.81
N TYR A 76 -2.71 28.93 17.85
CA TYR A 76 -1.42 28.62 18.47
C TYR A 76 -1.63 28.42 19.98
N GLU A 77 -0.84 27.55 20.59
CA GLU A 77 -0.90 27.25 22.02
C GLU A 77 0.50 27.00 22.58
N VAL A 78 0.80 27.61 23.73
CA VAL A 78 1.96 27.26 24.59
C VAL A 78 1.48 27.05 26.02
N SER A 79 2.06 26.09 26.73
CA SER A 79 1.68 25.78 28.11
C SER A 79 2.68 26.38 29.10
N HIS A 80 2.19 27.21 30.02
CA HIS A 80 3.01 27.80 31.09
C HIS A 80 3.61 26.75 32.02
N GLU A 81 2.85 25.69 32.33
CA GLU A 81 3.32 24.56 33.13
C GLU A 81 4.46 23.78 32.44
N GLN A 82 4.49 23.75 31.11
CA GLN A 82 5.56 23.14 30.32
C GLN A 82 6.77 24.08 30.20
N TYR A 83 6.53 25.37 29.94
CA TYR A 83 7.57 26.40 29.93
C TYR A 83 8.36 26.43 31.25
N LEU A 84 7.68 26.37 32.40
CA LEU A 84 8.32 26.32 33.72
C LEU A 84 9.14 25.03 33.97
N LYS A 85 8.92 23.97 33.18
CA LYS A 85 9.74 22.74 33.17
C LYS A 85 10.88 22.79 32.12
N GLY A 86 11.06 23.92 31.44
CA GLY A 86 12.05 24.11 30.38
C GLY A 86 11.62 23.56 29.01
N ASN A 87 10.33 23.24 28.82
CA ASN A 87 9.78 22.78 27.55
C ASN A 87 9.17 23.98 26.79
N LEU A 88 9.81 24.36 25.68
CA LEU A 88 9.49 25.58 24.92
C LEU A 88 8.58 25.34 23.70
N HIS A 89 7.90 24.20 23.63
CA HIS A 89 7.19 23.77 22.41
C HIS A 89 5.98 24.64 22.08
N LEU A 90 5.79 24.93 20.78
CA LEU A 90 4.56 25.52 20.23
C LEU A 90 3.63 24.42 19.72
N THR A 91 2.36 24.43 20.12
CA THR A 91 1.32 23.58 19.54
C THR A 91 0.46 24.39 18.56
N ILE A 92 0.12 23.78 17.44
CA ILE A 92 -0.80 24.30 16.42
C ILE A 92 -1.96 23.29 16.34
N PRO A 93 -3.09 23.50 17.05
CA PRO A 93 -4.09 22.44 17.29
C PRO A 93 -4.77 21.88 16.03
N ALA A 94 -4.86 22.69 14.97
CA ALA A 94 -5.38 22.28 13.67
C ALA A 94 -4.58 22.98 12.57
N VAL A 95 -3.74 22.21 11.85
CA VAL A 95 -2.86 22.75 10.80
C VAL A 95 -3.58 22.86 9.47
N ASP A 96 -3.48 24.04 8.83
CA ASP A 96 -3.87 24.27 7.44
C ASP A 96 -2.72 24.93 6.65
N TYR A 97 -2.89 25.10 5.33
CA TYR A 97 -1.86 25.64 4.45
C TYR A 97 -1.46 27.09 4.77
N SER A 98 -2.24 27.87 5.54
CA SER A 98 -1.83 29.20 6.02
C SER A 98 -0.85 29.14 7.20
N LYS A 99 -0.90 28.05 7.99
CA LYS A 99 0.04 27.78 9.10
C LYS A 99 1.37 27.19 8.61
N ARG A 100 1.58 27.01 7.31
CA ARG A 100 2.72 26.29 6.74
C ARG A 100 3.91 27.25 6.52
N ALA A 101 4.82 27.32 7.49
CA ALA A 101 5.94 28.26 7.52
C ALA A 101 7.22 27.65 8.14
N LEU A 102 8.33 28.39 8.06
CA LEU A 102 9.45 28.28 8.98
C LEU A 102 9.14 29.15 10.22
N TYR A 103 9.18 28.53 11.39
CA TYR A 103 8.88 29.13 12.69
C TYR A 103 10.15 29.26 13.52
N THR A 104 10.32 30.41 14.14
CA THR A 104 11.52 30.74 14.92
C THR A 104 11.13 30.96 16.38
N CYS A 105 11.79 30.23 17.27
CA CYS A 105 11.70 30.41 18.71
C CYS A 105 12.86 31.32 19.17
N VAL A 106 12.54 32.32 19.98
CA VAL A 106 13.48 33.35 20.47
C VAL A 106 13.42 33.39 21.99
N CYS A 107 14.58 33.32 22.65
CA CYS A 107 14.77 33.42 24.10
C CYS A 107 15.50 34.71 24.45
N ASP A 108 14.88 35.64 25.17
CA ASP A 108 15.46 36.94 25.57
C ASP A 108 16.09 37.76 24.42
N GLY A 109 15.59 37.56 23.19
CA GLY A 109 16.10 38.20 21.97
C GLY A 109 17.16 37.40 21.20
N VAL A 110 17.58 36.25 21.72
CA VAL A 110 18.50 35.30 21.05
C VAL A 110 17.70 34.19 20.36
N GLU A 111 18.07 33.86 19.12
CA GLU A 111 17.48 32.73 18.38
C GLU A 111 17.79 31.40 19.09
N ALA A 112 16.75 30.62 19.39
CA ALA A 112 16.82 29.42 20.22
C ALA A 112 16.67 28.12 19.41
N CYS A 113 15.75 28.11 18.45
CA CYS A 113 15.58 27.02 17.49
C CYS A 113 14.72 27.46 16.30
N ASP A 114 14.89 26.77 15.17
CA ASP A 114 14.15 26.98 13.93
C ASP A 114 13.43 25.67 13.54
N VAL A 115 12.13 25.76 13.23
CA VAL A 115 11.26 24.60 12.97
C VAL A 115 10.39 24.85 11.73
N ARG A 116 10.60 24.07 10.67
CA ARG A 116 9.80 24.12 9.43
C ARG A 116 8.59 23.20 9.55
N LEU A 117 7.38 23.76 9.49
CA LEU A 117 6.16 22.97 9.41
C LEU A 117 5.91 22.52 7.97
N ILE A 118 5.80 21.22 7.76
CA ILE A 118 5.52 20.57 6.47
C ILE A 118 4.18 19.86 6.57
N ILE A 119 3.33 20.02 5.56
CA ILE A 119 2.04 19.33 5.51
C ILE A 119 2.18 18.10 4.61
N GLU A 120 1.76 16.93 5.09
CA GLU A 120 1.74 15.70 4.30
C GLU A 120 0.89 15.87 3.04
N PRO A 121 1.39 15.48 1.85
CA PRO A 121 0.60 15.58 0.63
C PRO A 121 -0.63 14.66 0.68
N LEU A 122 -1.80 15.17 0.30
CA LEU A 122 -3.01 14.35 0.22
C LEU A 122 -2.90 13.39 -0.97
N ALA A 123 -2.69 12.11 -0.69
CA ALA A 123 -2.64 11.06 -1.70
C ALA A 123 -4.03 10.48 -1.97
N LEU A 124 -4.47 10.57 -3.23
CA LEU A 124 -5.75 10.07 -3.73
C LEU A 124 -5.51 9.06 -4.86
N SER A 125 -6.38 8.05 -4.96
CA SER A 125 -6.36 7.05 -6.03
C SER A 125 -7.67 7.16 -6.80
N VAL A 126 -7.58 7.40 -8.11
CA VAL A 126 -8.73 7.68 -8.98
C VAL A 126 -8.76 6.64 -10.10
N GLN A 127 -9.89 5.97 -10.25
CA GLN A 127 -10.13 5.05 -11.36
C GLN A 127 -11.15 5.68 -12.32
N LEU A 128 -10.80 5.78 -13.60
CA LEU A 128 -11.65 6.35 -14.65
C LEU A 128 -11.72 5.42 -15.86
N SER A 129 -12.75 5.60 -16.68
CA SER A 129 -12.89 5.04 -18.02
C SER A 129 -12.33 6.01 -19.07
N PRO A 130 -11.92 5.53 -20.26
CA PRO A 130 -11.54 6.41 -21.37
C PRO A 130 -12.68 7.37 -21.74
N GLY A 131 -12.35 8.66 -21.92
CA GLY A 131 -13.31 9.73 -22.20
C GLY A 131 -13.86 10.47 -20.97
N GLU A 132 -13.65 9.96 -19.75
CA GLU A 132 -14.01 10.69 -18.53
C GLU A 132 -13.02 11.84 -18.24
N ALA A 133 -13.22 12.57 -17.14
CA ALA A 133 -12.39 13.71 -16.76
C ALA A 133 -11.78 13.54 -15.37
N LEU A 134 -10.46 13.72 -15.25
CA LEU A 134 -9.78 13.85 -13.96
C LEU A 134 -9.95 15.28 -13.45
N VAL A 135 -10.56 15.43 -12.27
CA VAL A 135 -10.60 16.70 -11.54
C VAL A 135 -9.51 16.69 -10.46
N MET A 136 -8.76 17.78 -10.36
CA MET A 136 -7.71 18.00 -9.38
C MET A 136 -7.95 19.33 -8.67
N ASP A 137 -8.06 19.28 -7.35
CA ASP A 137 -8.38 20.42 -6.50
C ASP A 137 -7.11 21.21 -6.14
N LEU A 138 -7.19 22.53 -6.13
CA LEU A 138 -6.14 23.44 -5.68
C LEU A 138 -6.54 24.04 -4.32
N PRO A 139 -6.09 23.47 -3.19
CA PRO A 139 -6.49 23.93 -1.85
C PRO A 139 -5.71 25.18 -1.38
N VAL A 140 -4.90 25.79 -2.25
CA VAL A 140 -4.10 26.99 -1.96
C VAL A 140 -4.32 28.06 -3.05
N PRO A 141 -4.30 29.36 -2.69
CA PRO A 141 -4.36 30.46 -3.66
C PRO A 141 -3.02 30.76 -4.34
N GLU A 142 -1.91 30.23 -3.82
CA GLU A 142 -0.56 30.30 -4.38
C GLU A 142 -0.46 29.78 -5.82
N PRO A 143 0.50 30.29 -6.64
CA PRO A 143 0.83 29.68 -7.92
C PRO A 143 1.38 28.25 -7.74
N VAL A 144 0.82 27.30 -8.50
CA VAL A 144 1.20 25.88 -8.47
C VAL A 144 1.69 25.39 -9.82
N GLU A 145 2.43 24.28 -9.82
CA GLU A 145 2.72 23.47 -11.01
C GLU A 145 2.04 22.10 -10.89
N VAL A 146 1.56 21.57 -12.02
CA VAL A 146 1.11 20.19 -12.15
C VAL A 146 2.25 19.39 -12.77
N ARG A 147 2.76 18.41 -12.02
CA ARG A 147 3.77 17.46 -12.49
C ARG A 147 3.11 16.13 -12.79
N TYR A 148 3.44 15.50 -13.92
CA TYR A 148 2.95 14.18 -14.30
C TYR A 148 4.11 13.18 -14.39
N LYS A 149 3.88 12.00 -13.84
CA LYS A 149 4.76 10.83 -13.92
C LYS A 149 3.99 9.66 -14.50
N ALA A 150 4.38 9.20 -15.69
CA ALA A 150 3.79 8.03 -16.33
C ALA A 150 3.97 6.75 -15.49
N ARG A 151 2.96 5.87 -15.52
CA ARG A 151 2.96 4.61 -14.76
C ARG A 151 4.13 3.72 -15.19
N GLY A 152 5.00 3.38 -14.24
CA GLY A 152 6.22 2.58 -14.49
C GLY A 152 7.43 3.40 -14.97
N SER A 153 7.34 4.73 -15.06
CA SER A 153 8.51 5.57 -15.36
C SER A 153 9.56 5.53 -14.25
N ALA A 154 10.83 5.47 -14.66
CA ALA A 154 11.99 5.57 -13.78
C ALA A 154 12.28 6.99 -13.29
N ASP A 155 11.70 8.02 -13.93
CA ASP A 155 11.76 9.41 -13.44
C ASP A 155 11.14 9.50 -12.03
N LEU A 156 11.88 10.01 -11.06
CA LEU A 156 11.44 10.13 -9.67
C LEU A 156 10.46 11.30 -9.45
N TYR A 157 10.56 12.38 -10.23
CA TYR A 157 9.91 13.68 -9.95
C TYR A 157 8.84 14.09 -10.96
N GLY A 158 8.77 13.43 -12.11
CA GLY A 158 7.80 13.71 -13.17
C GLY A 158 8.12 14.99 -13.95
N ALA A 159 7.54 15.11 -15.14
CA ALA A 159 7.63 16.31 -15.97
C ALA A 159 6.56 17.33 -15.56
N GLN A 160 6.89 18.62 -15.58
CA GLN A 160 5.91 19.70 -15.45
C GLN A 160 5.04 19.73 -16.73
N ILE A 161 3.73 19.53 -16.58
CA ILE A 161 2.78 19.53 -17.70
C ILE A 161 1.89 20.77 -17.75
N CYS A 162 1.65 21.40 -16.60
CA CYS A 162 0.89 22.65 -16.49
C CYS A 162 1.45 23.54 -15.38
N THR A 163 1.21 24.85 -15.52
CA THR A 163 1.40 25.86 -14.48
C THR A 163 0.07 26.57 -14.27
N VAL A 164 -0.32 26.80 -13.01
CA VAL A 164 -1.47 27.61 -12.66
C VAL A 164 -1.02 28.86 -11.92
N THR A 165 -1.54 30.00 -12.37
CA THR A 165 -1.57 31.25 -11.61
C THR A 165 -3.02 31.52 -11.21
N GLN A 166 -3.24 32.48 -10.30
CA GLN A 166 -4.56 32.83 -9.76
C GLN A 166 -5.66 33.10 -10.82
N ARG A 167 -5.31 33.34 -12.10
CA ARG A 167 -6.27 33.55 -13.20
C ARG A 167 -5.95 32.80 -14.50
N SER A 168 -4.90 31.99 -14.56
CA SER A 168 -4.48 31.33 -15.82
C SER A 168 -3.95 29.92 -15.63
N LEU A 169 -4.20 29.08 -16.65
CA LEU A 169 -3.64 27.75 -16.81
C LEU A 169 -2.79 27.74 -18.08
N HIS A 170 -1.52 27.39 -17.95
CA HIS A 170 -0.58 27.27 -19.06
C HIS A 170 -0.03 25.85 -19.08
N CYS A 171 -0.46 25.05 -20.06
CA CYS A 171 -0.07 23.65 -20.22
C CYS A 171 0.73 23.40 -21.49
N ASN A 172 1.53 22.33 -21.49
CA ASN A 172 2.22 21.81 -22.67
C ASN A 172 1.20 21.41 -23.76
N PRO A 173 1.54 21.49 -25.06
CA PRO A 173 0.58 21.36 -26.18
C PRO A 173 -0.32 20.10 -26.17
N GLU A 174 0.18 18.99 -25.64
CA GLU A 174 -0.55 17.73 -25.45
C GLU A 174 -1.75 17.84 -24.49
N TYR A 175 -1.64 18.70 -23.49
CA TYR A 175 -2.65 18.90 -22.45
C TYR A 175 -3.50 20.16 -22.71
N THR A 176 -2.96 21.17 -23.41
CA THR A 176 -3.64 22.44 -23.72
C THR A 176 -5.09 22.31 -24.24
N PRO A 177 -5.47 21.41 -25.18
CA PRO A 177 -6.85 21.37 -25.70
C PRO A 177 -7.88 20.78 -24.73
N ARG A 178 -7.43 20.03 -23.71
CA ARG A 178 -8.30 19.23 -22.83
C ARG A 178 -8.16 19.52 -21.33
N ALA A 179 -7.12 20.24 -20.94
CA ALA A 179 -6.97 20.81 -19.60
C ALA A 179 -7.71 22.15 -19.50
N SER A 180 -8.45 22.38 -18.41
CA SER A 180 -9.17 23.63 -18.14
C SER A 180 -9.14 23.99 -16.65
N LEU A 181 -9.20 25.28 -16.33
CA LEU A 181 -9.23 25.79 -14.96
C LEU A 181 -10.61 26.36 -14.63
N SER A 182 -11.24 25.81 -13.61
CA SER A 182 -12.47 26.28 -12.99
C SER A 182 -12.21 26.39 -11.49
N TYR A 183 -11.48 27.45 -11.09
CA TYR A 183 -10.92 27.62 -9.75
C TYR A 183 -11.98 27.34 -8.64
N PRO A 184 -11.67 26.52 -7.62
CA PRO A 184 -10.34 26.01 -7.26
C PRO A 184 -9.84 24.78 -8.05
N ASN A 185 -10.52 24.33 -9.10
CA ASN A 185 -10.22 23.01 -9.70
C ASN A 185 -9.59 23.10 -11.09
N ILE A 186 -8.64 22.21 -11.37
CA ILE A 186 -8.17 21.88 -12.72
C ILE A 186 -8.94 20.63 -13.19
N THR A 187 -9.46 20.66 -14.41
CA THR A 187 -10.09 19.50 -15.04
C THR A 187 -9.30 19.09 -16.28
N LEU A 188 -8.81 17.85 -16.31
CA LEU A 188 -8.23 17.20 -17.48
C LEU A 188 -9.30 16.29 -18.09
N ARG A 189 -9.89 16.73 -19.21
CA ARG A 189 -10.94 16.01 -19.93
C ARG A 189 -10.37 14.92 -20.83
N ASP A 190 -11.26 14.07 -21.33
CA ASP A 190 -10.99 13.10 -22.40
C ASP A 190 -9.79 12.20 -22.04
N VAL A 191 -9.81 11.63 -20.82
CA VAL A 191 -8.68 10.82 -20.34
C VAL A 191 -8.55 9.53 -21.16
N ASN A 192 -7.32 9.07 -21.34
CA ASN A 192 -6.98 7.89 -22.14
C ASN A 192 -6.02 6.97 -21.38
N VAL A 193 -5.77 5.77 -21.90
CA VAL A 193 -4.99 4.73 -21.19
C VAL A 193 -3.57 5.21 -20.82
N SER A 194 -2.92 5.96 -21.71
CA SER A 194 -1.59 6.55 -21.51
C SER A 194 -1.54 7.58 -20.37
N ASP A 195 -2.66 8.25 -20.05
CA ASP A 195 -2.74 9.21 -18.95
C ASP A 195 -2.56 8.55 -17.56
N SER A 196 -2.64 7.23 -17.48
CA SER A 196 -2.42 6.47 -16.25
C SER A 196 -1.05 6.75 -15.65
N GLY A 197 -1.00 7.12 -14.38
CA GLY A 197 0.22 7.60 -13.73
C GLY A 197 -0.08 8.40 -12.47
N THR A 198 0.84 9.27 -12.09
CA THR A 198 0.72 10.13 -10.90
C THR A 198 0.76 11.59 -11.32
N TYR A 199 -0.23 12.36 -10.89
CA TYR A 199 -0.32 13.81 -11.05
C TYR A 199 -0.10 14.46 -9.69
N SER A 200 0.94 15.28 -9.56
CA SER A 200 1.30 15.97 -8.32
C SER A 200 1.08 17.48 -8.48
N ILE A 201 0.26 18.06 -7.61
CA ILE A 201 0.10 19.51 -7.47
C ILE A 201 1.21 20.00 -6.53
N ARG A 202 2.11 20.85 -7.01
CA ARG A 202 3.23 21.39 -6.23
C ARG A 202 3.15 22.90 -6.08
N ASP A 203 3.33 23.37 -4.85
CA ASP A 203 3.45 24.80 -4.52
C ASP A 203 4.76 25.36 -5.08
N ARG A 204 4.69 26.46 -5.85
CA ARG A 204 5.89 27.08 -6.43
C ARG A 204 6.52 28.15 -5.53
N LYS A 205 5.82 28.62 -4.50
CA LYS A 205 6.31 29.58 -3.49
C LYS A 205 7.00 28.85 -2.35
N ASN A 206 6.45 27.73 -1.92
CA ASN A 206 6.89 26.96 -0.74
C ASN A 206 7.51 25.59 -1.08
N GLU A 207 7.65 25.28 -2.37
CA GLU A 207 8.36 24.13 -2.97
C GLU A 207 7.88 22.69 -2.66
N GLU A 208 6.89 22.49 -1.79
CA GLU A 208 6.35 21.15 -1.48
C GLU A 208 5.20 20.71 -2.42
N VAL A 209 4.99 19.39 -2.50
CA VAL A 209 3.80 18.78 -3.09
C VAL A 209 2.63 18.88 -2.12
N ILE A 210 1.46 19.28 -2.63
CA ILE A 210 0.22 19.50 -1.87
C ILE A 210 -0.72 18.30 -2.02
N HIS A 211 -1.06 17.93 -3.26
CA HIS A 211 -1.94 16.81 -3.59
C HIS A 211 -1.25 15.85 -4.56
N ILE A 212 -1.56 14.56 -4.47
CA ILE A 212 -1.02 13.49 -5.33
C ILE A 212 -2.18 12.60 -5.81
N TYR A 213 -2.55 12.73 -7.09
CA TYR A 213 -3.59 11.92 -7.73
C TYR A 213 -2.95 10.77 -8.50
N THR A 214 -3.15 9.54 -8.05
CA THR A 214 -2.77 8.33 -8.79
C THR A 214 -3.93 7.94 -9.70
N LEU A 215 -3.83 8.26 -10.99
CA LEU A 215 -4.83 7.95 -12.00
C LEU A 215 -4.59 6.54 -12.58
N ILE A 216 -5.65 5.76 -12.62
CA ILE A 216 -5.73 4.47 -13.32
C ILE A 216 -6.87 4.57 -14.33
N VAL A 217 -6.55 4.60 -15.63
CA VAL A 217 -7.58 4.55 -16.68
C VAL A 217 -7.82 3.09 -17.05
N ASN A 218 -8.97 2.57 -16.62
CA ASN A 218 -9.38 1.19 -16.84
C ASN A 218 -9.89 1.03 -18.27
N VAL A 219 -9.22 0.19 -19.07
CA VAL A 219 -9.82 -0.29 -20.32
C VAL A 219 -11.01 -1.16 -19.96
N VAL A 220 -12.21 -0.59 -20.06
CA VAL A 220 -13.44 -1.38 -20.21
C VAL A 220 -13.29 -2.15 -21.52
N GLN A 221 -12.76 -3.37 -21.42
CA GLN A 221 -12.96 -4.34 -22.49
C GLN A 221 -14.48 -4.46 -22.63
N PRO A 222 -15.07 -4.22 -23.81
CA PRO A 222 -16.48 -4.52 -23.99
C PRO A 222 -16.63 -5.99 -23.63
N GLU A 223 -17.48 -6.31 -22.64
CA GLU A 223 -17.75 -7.69 -22.27
C GLU A 223 -18.03 -8.45 -23.56
N THR A 224 -17.24 -9.49 -23.83
CA THR A 224 -17.24 -10.14 -25.14
C THR A 224 -18.62 -10.72 -25.36
N VAL A 225 -19.46 -9.98 -26.09
CA VAL A 225 -20.89 -10.25 -26.29
C VAL A 225 -20.99 -11.70 -26.69
N LYS A 226 -21.44 -12.54 -25.74
CA LYS A 226 -21.28 -13.98 -25.86
C LYS A 226 -22.12 -14.44 -27.03
N LYS A 227 -21.44 -14.61 -28.16
CA LYS A 227 -22.01 -15.03 -29.44
C LYS A 227 -22.87 -16.25 -29.11
N PRO A 228 -24.21 -16.17 -29.27
CA PRO A 228 -25.13 -17.05 -28.56
C PRO A 228 -24.73 -18.50 -28.83
N GLU A 229 -24.41 -19.23 -27.75
CA GLU A 229 -23.69 -20.50 -27.85
C GLU A 229 -24.47 -21.45 -28.77
N SER A 230 -23.86 -21.69 -29.94
CA SER A 230 -24.61 -22.14 -31.10
C SER A 230 -25.28 -23.49 -30.84
N PRO A 231 -26.59 -23.64 -31.13
CA PRO A 231 -27.45 -24.65 -30.48
C PRO A 231 -27.08 -26.11 -30.75
N TRP A 232 -26.18 -26.39 -31.69
CA TRP A 232 -25.62 -27.73 -31.91
C TRP A 232 -24.89 -28.27 -30.68
N LEU A 233 -24.28 -27.42 -29.84
CA LEU A 233 -23.63 -27.88 -28.59
C LEU A 233 -24.63 -28.47 -27.60
N ILE A 234 -25.82 -27.86 -27.48
CA ILE A 234 -26.94 -28.39 -26.68
C ILE A 234 -27.44 -29.69 -27.30
N GLY A 235 -27.59 -29.75 -28.63
CA GLY A 235 -27.97 -30.97 -29.36
C GLY A 235 -27.01 -32.14 -29.14
N VAL A 236 -25.69 -31.88 -29.14
CA VAL A 236 -24.66 -32.89 -28.87
C VAL A 236 -24.69 -33.36 -27.39
N LEU A 237 -24.91 -32.45 -26.44
CA LEU A 237 -25.06 -32.82 -25.02
C LEU A 237 -26.31 -33.67 -24.77
N VAL A 238 -27.46 -33.31 -25.36
CA VAL A 238 -28.70 -34.10 -25.25
C VAL A 238 -28.55 -35.46 -25.95
N GLY A 239 -27.95 -35.48 -27.15
CA GLY A 239 -27.69 -36.72 -27.89
C GLY A 239 -26.76 -37.68 -27.16
N THR A 240 -25.66 -37.20 -26.58
CA THR A 240 -24.73 -38.04 -25.79
C THR A 240 -25.36 -38.51 -24.48
N LEU A 241 -26.17 -37.69 -23.81
CA LEU A 241 -26.92 -38.08 -22.61
C LEU A 241 -27.94 -39.19 -22.91
N LEU A 242 -28.72 -39.06 -23.99
CA LEU A 242 -29.66 -40.10 -24.43
C LEU A 242 -28.94 -41.42 -24.77
N LEU A 243 -27.80 -41.35 -25.45
CA LEU A 243 -27.01 -42.53 -25.80
C LEU A 243 -26.43 -43.22 -24.56
N LEU A 244 -25.96 -42.45 -23.56
CA LEU A 244 -25.55 -42.97 -22.26
C LEU A 244 -26.71 -43.64 -21.50
N ILE A 245 -27.91 -43.04 -21.49
CA ILE A 245 -29.11 -43.64 -20.88
C ILE A 245 -29.47 -44.97 -21.58
N LEU A 246 -29.39 -45.03 -22.91
CA LEU A 246 -29.67 -46.24 -23.68
C LEU A 246 -28.65 -47.35 -23.38
N VAL A 247 -27.36 -47.02 -23.28
CA VAL A 247 -26.31 -47.95 -22.82
C VAL A 247 -26.57 -48.43 -21.39
N ILE A 248 -26.96 -47.53 -20.46
CA ILE A 248 -27.31 -47.91 -19.09
C ILE A 248 -28.51 -48.87 -19.07
N VAL A 249 -29.56 -48.62 -19.85
CA VAL A 249 -30.72 -49.53 -19.96
C VAL A 249 -30.31 -50.90 -20.49
N VAL A 250 -29.49 -50.97 -21.55
CA VAL A 250 -28.96 -52.25 -22.07
C VAL A 250 -28.10 -52.97 -21.04
N CYS A 251 -27.24 -52.25 -20.31
CA CYS A 251 -26.45 -52.78 -19.21
C CYS A 251 -27.33 -53.30 -18.06
N VAL A 252 -28.39 -52.59 -17.68
CA VAL A 252 -29.35 -53.02 -16.64
C VAL A 252 -30.12 -54.26 -17.09
N VAL A 253 -30.65 -54.30 -18.32
CA VAL A 253 -31.36 -55.48 -18.85
C VAL A 253 -30.42 -56.69 -18.96
N LYS A 254 -29.17 -56.49 -19.41
CA LYS A 254 -28.16 -57.55 -19.45
C LYS A 254 -27.79 -58.03 -18.03
N ASN A 255 -27.63 -57.11 -17.08
CA ASN A 255 -27.35 -57.43 -15.69
C ASN A 255 -28.54 -58.12 -14.99
N GLN A 256 -29.79 -57.78 -15.34
CA GLN A 256 -30.99 -58.49 -14.86
C GLN A 256 -31.09 -59.91 -15.43
N ARG A 257 -30.68 -60.14 -16.70
CA ARG A 257 -30.54 -61.51 -17.24
C ARG A 257 -29.41 -62.29 -16.54
N ILE A 258 -28.26 -61.67 -16.33
CA ILE A 258 -27.14 -62.27 -15.59
C ILE A 258 -27.53 -62.57 -14.13
N ASN A 259 -28.30 -61.69 -13.48
CA ASN A 259 -28.76 -61.92 -12.12
C ASN A 259 -29.84 -63.01 -12.04
N ARG A 260 -30.68 -63.20 -13.08
CA ARG A 260 -31.57 -64.36 -13.16
C ARG A 260 -30.78 -65.68 -13.30
N LEU A 261 -29.79 -65.72 -14.19
CA LEU A 261 -28.87 -66.86 -14.33
C LEU A 261 -28.06 -67.11 -13.03
N LYS A 262 -27.71 -66.07 -12.28
CA LYS A 262 -27.10 -66.19 -10.94
C LYS A 262 -28.08 -66.65 -9.87
N GLN A 263 -29.38 -66.44 -10.05
CA GLN A 263 -30.40 -66.90 -9.10
C GLN A 263 -30.66 -68.40 -9.29
N GLU A 264 -30.76 -68.84 -10.54
CA GLU A 264 -30.77 -70.26 -10.95
C GLU A 264 -29.48 -70.97 -10.50
N ASN A 265 -28.31 -70.34 -10.68
CA ASN A 265 -27.05 -70.88 -10.15
C ASN A 265 -26.97 -70.81 -8.61
N ALA A 266 -27.55 -69.82 -7.93
CA ALA A 266 -27.47 -69.71 -6.47
C ALA A 266 -28.25 -70.84 -5.76
N GLU A 267 -29.37 -71.27 -6.34
CA GLU A 267 -30.13 -72.44 -5.88
C GLU A 267 -29.30 -73.74 -6.03
N LEU A 268 -28.47 -73.82 -7.07
CA LEU A 268 -27.49 -74.89 -7.28
C LEU A 268 -26.24 -74.74 -6.38
N GLU A 269 -25.87 -73.51 -6.01
CA GLU A 269 -24.68 -73.18 -5.23
C GLU A 269 -24.95 -73.26 -3.71
N GLU A 270 -26.20 -73.17 -3.26
CA GLU A 270 -26.62 -73.47 -1.88
C GLU A 270 -26.49 -74.96 -1.56
N ILE A 271 -26.74 -75.85 -2.54
CA ILE A 271 -26.44 -77.28 -2.45
C ILE A 271 -24.92 -77.54 -2.29
N ILE A 272 -24.08 -76.64 -2.82
CA ILE A 272 -22.61 -76.78 -2.81
C ILE A 272 -21.98 -76.08 -1.59
N LYS A 273 -22.58 -75.00 -1.07
CA LYS A 273 -22.10 -74.23 0.09
C LYS A 273 -22.35 -74.87 1.46
N LEU A 274 -22.77 -76.13 1.48
CA LEU A 274 -22.49 -77.03 2.60
C LEU A 274 -20.98 -77.39 2.70
N ASN A 275 -20.21 -77.18 1.62
CA ASN A 275 -18.75 -77.25 1.61
C ASN A 275 -18.09 -75.86 1.55
N ASP A 276 -17.36 -75.59 2.62
CA ASP A 276 -16.21 -74.68 2.73
C ASP A 276 -16.43 -73.15 2.65
N SER A 277 -15.47 -72.39 3.18
CA SER A 277 -15.71 -71.09 3.81
C SER A 277 -14.60 -70.06 3.62
N GLY A 278 -15.01 -68.80 3.44
CA GLY A 278 -14.13 -67.62 3.50
C GLY A 278 -13.40 -67.27 2.19
N THR A 279 -12.80 -66.08 2.02
CA THR A 279 -12.79 -64.86 2.87
C THR A 279 -12.66 -63.60 1.97
N GLN A 280 -12.99 -62.42 2.47
CA GLN A 280 -13.21 -61.19 1.68
C GLN A 280 -12.00 -60.26 1.44
N VAL A 281 -12.23 -59.40 0.44
CA VAL A 281 -11.62 -58.11 0.04
C VAL A 281 -11.56 -57.04 1.17
N THR A 282 -10.75 -55.97 1.01
CA THR A 282 -10.99 -54.50 1.32
C THR A 282 -9.64 -53.79 1.61
N GLN A 283 -9.11 -52.77 0.89
CA GLN A 283 -9.52 -51.41 0.42
C GLN A 283 -9.26 -50.25 1.44
N PHE A 284 -8.74 -49.07 1.02
CA PHE A 284 -8.83 -47.70 1.63
C PHE A 284 -8.22 -46.65 0.64
N ASN A 285 -8.77 -45.45 0.31
CA ASN A 285 -8.98 -44.15 1.02
C ASN A 285 -7.72 -43.24 1.13
N GLN A 286 -7.72 -41.88 1.00
CA GLN A 286 -8.76 -40.87 0.64
C GLN A 286 -8.15 -39.48 0.22
N SER A 287 -9.00 -38.50 -0.17
CA SER A 287 -9.01 -36.99 0.02
C SER A 287 -7.76 -36.14 0.39
N ARG A 288 -7.66 -34.81 0.18
CA ARG A 288 -8.35 -33.74 -0.62
C ARG A 288 -7.56 -32.41 -0.42
N ARG A 289 -7.59 -31.42 -1.35
CA ARG A 289 -6.91 -30.09 -1.20
C ARG A 289 -7.87 -28.88 -1.32
N ARG A 290 -7.48 -27.75 -0.73
CA ARG A 290 -7.86 -26.37 -1.09
C ARG A 290 -6.63 -25.45 -0.94
N SER A 291 -6.64 -24.29 -1.56
CA SER A 291 -5.48 -23.40 -1.73
C SER A 291 -5.91 -21.94 -1.80
N ASN A 292 -5.05 -21.03 -1.36
CA ASN A 292 -5.11 -19.61 -1.69
C ASN A 292 -3.70 -19.07 -1.98
N SER A 293 -3.58 -17.94 -2.65
CA SER A 293 -2.36 -17.53 -3.34
C SER A 293 -1.84 -16.15 -2.92
N ASP A 294 -0.54 -16.05 -2.60
CA ASP A 294 0.33 -15.05 -3.23
C ASP A 294 1.82 -15.47 -3.20
N VAL A 295 2.28 -16.17 -4.23
CA VAL A 295 3.71 -16.56 -4.40
C VAL A 295 4.14 -16.36 -5.86
N GLY A 296 3.62 -15.30 -6.48
CA GLY A 296 3.56 -15.13 -7.95
C GLY A 296 4.89 -15.22 -8.72
N PRO A 297 6.02 -14.66 -8.24
CA PRO A 297 7.29 -14.69 -8.96
C PRO A 297 8.03 -16.03 -8.82
N LEU A 298 8.22 -16.51 -7.58
CA LEU A 298 9.13 -17.64 -7.32
C LEU A 298 8.52 -18.98 -7.76
N VAL A 299 7.22 -19.19 -7.54
CA VAL A 299 6.52 -20.40 -8.05
C VAL A 299 6.52 -20.43 -9.58
N ARG A 300 6.52 -19.27 -10.25
CA ARG A 300 6.62 -19.20 -11.72
C ARG A 300 7.99 -19.67 -12.21
N GLN A 301 9.08 -19.27 -11.54
CA GLN A 301 10.43 -19.80 -11.83
C GLN A 301 10.51 -21.30 -11.54
N MET A 302 9.98 -21.75 -10.40
CA MET A 302 9.97 -23.17 -10.02
C MET A 302 9.19 -24.03 -11.04
N LEU A 303 8.08 -23.50 -11.59
CA LEU A 303 7.29 -24.16 -12.63
C LEU A 303 8.02 -24.26 -13.98
N GLU A 304 8.83 -23.26 -14.37
CA GLU A 304 9.67 -23.38 -15.57
C GLU A 304 10.81 -24.39 -15.39
N ILE A 305 11.41 -24.47 -14.19
CA ILE A 305 12.40 -25.51 -13.87
C ILE A 305 11.76 -26.90 -13.93
N GLU A 306 10.55 -27.08 -13.40
CA GLU A 306 9.79 -28.33 -13.52
C GLU A 306 9.54 -28.70 -14.99
N LYS A 307 9.12 -27.74 -15.83
CA LYS A 307 8.94 -27.96 -17.29
C LYS A 307 10.24 -28.35 -17.99
N LEU A 308 11.37 -27.75 -17.62
CA LEU A 308 12.69 -28.09 -18.19
C LEU A 308 13.12 -29.51 -17.79
N ILE A 309 12.93 -29.90 -16.52
CA ILE A 309 13.21 -31.27 -16.03
C ILE A 309 12.33 -32.29 -16.77
N GLN A 310 11.03 -32.02 -16.93
CA GLN A 310 10.11 -32.92 -17.64
C GLN A 310 10.44 -33.02 -19.13
N ARG A 311 10.77 -31.90 -19.80
CA ARG A 311 11.21 -31.90 -21.20
C ARG A 311 12.49 -32.72 -21.36
N TYR A 312 13.49 -32.52 -20.51
CA TYR A 312 14.76 -33.23 -20.57
C TYR A 312 14.62 -34.73 -20.30
N LYS A 313 13.77 -35.13 -19.33
CA LYS A 313 13.40 -36.55 -19.12
C LYS A 313 12.71 -37.17 -20.33
N THR A 314 11.84 -36.43 -21.00
CA THR A 314 11.15 -36.90 -22.22
C THR A 314 12.14 -37.05 -23.38
N GLU A 315 13.06 -36.09 -23.54
CA GLU A 315 14.11 -36.09 -24.57
C GLU A 315 15.12 -37.22 -24.36
N SER A 316 15.51 -37.50 -23.10
CA SER A 316 16.47 -38.56 -22.77
C SER A 316 15.87 -39.96 -22.98
N VAL A 317 14.62 -40.19 -22.58
CA VAL A 317 13.88 -41.44 -22.85
C VAL A 317 13.70 -41.66 -24.36
N ARG A 318 13.55 -40.58 -25.14
CA ARG A 318 13.46 -40.66 -26.61
C ARG A 318 14.79 -40.97 -27.29
N LYS A 319 15.92 -40.56 -26.70
CA LYS A 319 17.28 -40.85 -27.21
C LYS A 319 17.87 -42.17 -26.69
N SER A 320 17.39 -42.73 -25.58
CA SER A 320 17.91 -43.98 -25.01
C SER A 320 17.61 -45.24 -25.84
N GLN A 321 16.96 -45.12 -27.00
CA GLN A 321 16.87 -46.21 -27.99
C GLN A 321 18.09 -46.29 -28.93
N SER A 322 19.07 -45.38 -28.82
CA SER A 322 20.32 -45.42 -29.62
C SER A 322 21.56 -44.97 -28.83
N LEU A 323 22.31 -45.96 -28.32
CA LEU A 323 23.59 -45.86 -27.58
C LEU A 323 23.58 -45.12 -26.22
N PRO A 324 24.44 -45.54 -25.26
CA PRO A 324 24.59 -44.84 -23.98
C PRO A 324 25.51 -43.63 -24.14
N ASN A 325 25.16 -42.51 -23.49
CA ASN A 325 26.05 -41.34 -23.45
C ASN A 325 26.01 -40.68 -22.06
N LEU A 326 27.16 -40.64 -21.40
CA LEU A 326 27.27 -40.52 -19.94
C LEU A 326 26.99 -39.10 -19.40
N ASN A 327 27.14 -38.07 -20.24
CA ASN A 327 27.03 -36.67 -19.84
C ASN A 327 25.60 -36.23 -19.45
N ASN A 328 24.56 -36.98 -19.83
CA ASN A 328 23.18 -36.55 -19.59
C ASN A 328 22.77 -36.54 -18.11
N THR A 329 23.40 -37.37 -17.27
CA THR A 329 23.06 -37.51 -15.84
C THR A 329 23.42 -36.26 -15.03
N GLN A 330 24.61 -35.70 -15.27
CA GLN A 330 25.16 -34.58 -14.52
C GLN A 330 24.27 -33.31 -14.61
N VAL A 331 23.68 -33.06 -15.78
CA VAL A 331 22.76 -31.93 -15.99
C VAL A 331 21.47 -32.07 -15.17
N VAL A 332 20.93 -33.30 -15.06
CA VAL A 332 19.74 -33.57 -14.24
C VAL A 332 20.06 -33.40 -12.76
N GLU A 333 21.23 -33.85 -12.31
CA GLU A 333 21.68 -33.73 -10.93
C GLU A 333 21.85 -32.26 -10.50
N ILE A 334 22.46 -31.43 -11.34
CA ILE A 334 22.56 -29.97 -11.14
C ILE A 334 21.18 -29.31 -11.05
N LEU A 335 20.23 -29.67 -11.93
CA LEU A 335 18.87 -29.14 -11.91
C LEU A 335 18.08 -29.56 -10.66
N MET A 336 18.24 -30.81 -10.21
CA MET A 336 17.62 -31.32 -8.98
C MET A 336 18.21 -30.63 -7.73
N SER A 337 19.53 -30.41 -7.70
CA SER A 337 20.21 -29.66 -6.65
C SER A 337 19.70 -28.22 -6.57
N LYS A 338 19.63 -27.50 -7.69
CA LYS A 338 19.11 -26.11 -7.73
C LYS A 338 17.63 -26.03 -7.35
N LYS A 339 16.82 -27.04 -7.67
CA LYS A 339 15.43 -27.14 -7.21
C LYS A 339 15.35 -27.24 -5.67
N SER A 340 16.14 -28.12 -5.05
CA SER A 340 16.11 -28.28 -3.58
C SER A 340 16.58 -27.04 -2.83
N GLU A 341 17.53 -26.27 -3.40
CA GLU A 341 17.96 -24.98 -2.87
C GLU A 341 16.80 -23.95 -2.89
N MET A 342 16.08 -23.84 -4.01
CA MET A 342 14.91 -22.96 -4.13
C MET A 342 13.75 -23.39 -3.21
N GLU A 343 13.52 -24.69 -3.03
CA GLU A 343 12.50 -25.21 -2.11
C GLU A 343 12.85 -24.88 -0.64
N ALA A 344 14.13 -24.91 -0.26
CA ALA A 344 14.59 -24.44 1.04
C ALA A 344 14.41 -22.92 1.21
N ASP A 345 14.63 -22.12 0.16
CA ASP A 345 14.40 -20.67 0.20
C ASP A 345 12.92 -20.31 0.34
N VAL A 346 12.00 -21.02 -0.35
CA VAL A 346 10.55 -20.88 -0.12
C VAL A 346 10.21 -21.12 1.35
N GLN A 347 10.73 -22.19 1.96
CA GLN A 347 10.47 -22.50 3.36
C GLN A 347 11.08 -21.46 4.32
N ARG A 348 12.27 -20.91 4.00
CA ARG A 348 12.89 -19.82 4.77
C ARG A 348 12.05 -18.53 4.71
N MET A 349 11.54 -18.15 3.53
CA MET A 349 10.65 -16.99 3.38
C MET A 349 9.34 -17.20 4.15
N GLN A 350 8.65 -18.33 3.95
CA GLN A 350 7.39 -18.62 4.64
C GLN A 350 7.54 -18.60 6.17
N LYS A 351 8.66 -19.12 6.70
CA LYS A 351 8.95 -19.04 8.13
C LYS A 351 9.22 -17.59 8.59
N SER A 352 9.98 -16.83 7.81
CA SER A 352 10.27 -15.41 8.12
C SER A 352 9.01 -14.53 8.08
N GLU A 353 8.08 -14.79 7.16
CA GLU A 353 6.77 -14.15 7.12
C GLU A 353 5.92 -14.54 8.34
N GLN A 354 5.85 -15.84 8.69
CA GLN A 354 5.15 -16.31 9.88
C GLN A 354 5.72 -15.71 11.17
N ASP A 355 7.05 -15.62 11.31
CA ASP A 355 7.71 -14.98 12.45
C ASP A 355 7.43 -13.47 12.50
N THR A 356 7.40 -12.79 11.34
CA THR A 356 7.08 -11.36 11.24
C THR A 356 5.61 -11.08 11.59
N ILE A 357 4.68 -11.88 11.08
CA ILE A 357 3.25 -11.82 11.39
C ILE A 357 3.02 -12.15 12.89
N SER A 358 3.69 -13.16 13.42
CA SER A 358 3.67 -13.54 14.85
C SER A 358 4.23 -12.44 15.77
N LYS A 359 5.23 -11.69 15.31
CA LYS A 359 5.77 -10.51 16.01
C LYS A 359 4.80 -9.33 15.95
N TRP A 360 4.20 -9.05 14.78
CA TRP A 360 3.21 -7.99 14.60
C TRP A 360 1.97 -8.23 15.47
N TRP A 361 1.42 -9.45 15.47
CA TRP A 361 0.30 -9.82 16.35
C TRP A 361 0.63 -9.70 17.83
N ARG A 362 1.86 -10.05 18.26
CA ARG A 362 2.28 -9.84 19.66
C ARG A 362 2.38 -8.37 20.05
N LEU A 363 2.71 -7.48 19.12
CA LEU A 363 2.82 -6.04 19.38
C LEU A 363 1.45 -5.34 19.35
N ARG A 364 0.56 -5.69 18.40
CA ARG A 364 -0.74 -5.02 18.21
C ARG A 364 -1.91 -5.63 18.99
N ARG A 365 -1.79 -6.86 19.51
CA ARG A 365 -2.88 -7.49 20.29
C ARG A 365 -3.32 -6.67 21.52
N PRO A 366 -2.43 -6.15 22.38
CA PRO A 366 -2.86 -5.39 23.57
C PRO A 366 -3.67 -4.12 23.21
N GLU A 367 -3.31 -3.43 22.14
CA GLU A 367 -4.06 -2.27 21.64
C GLU A 367 -5.45 -2.69 21.13
N LEU A 368 -5.52 -3.80 20.39
CA LEU A 368 -6.77 -4.33 19.86
C LEU A 368 -7.72 -4.81 20.97
N ASP A 369 -7.18 -5.49 21.98
CA ASP A 369 -7.93 -5.93 23.16
C ASP A 369 -8.46 -4.71 23.95
N THR A 370 -7.64 -3.66 24.11
CA THR A 370 -8.05 -2.38 24.73
C THR A 370 -9.20 -1.71 23.97
N ILE A 371 -9.13 -1.71 22.62
CA ILE A 371 -10.21 -1.17 21.77
C ILE A 371 -11.49 -2.00 21.94
N ILE A 372 -11.40 -3.34 21.91
CA ILE A 372 -12.54 -4.24 22.09
C ILE A 372 -13.22 -4.04 23.46
N GLU A 373 -12.43 -3.80 24.51
CA GLU A 373 -12.96 -3.52 25.85
C GLU A 373 -13.63 -2.15 25.94
N HIS A 374 -13.07 -1.11 25.32
CA HIS A 374 -13.72 0.20 25.22
C HIS A 374 -15.08 0.14 24.50
N TRP A 375 -15.15 -0.55 23.35
CA TRP A 375 -16.42 -0.72 22.63
C TRP A 375 -17.46 -1.49 23.46
N ARG A 376 -17.07 -2.57 24.15
CA ARG A 376 -17.97 -3.34 25.03
C ARG A 376 -18.56 -2.48 26.15
N ASN A 377 -17.76 -1.57 26.72
CA ASN A 377 -18.21 -0.67 27.78
C ASN A 377 -19.20 0.36 27.22
N ASN A 378 -18.92 0.97 26.06
CA ASN A 378 -19.81 1.93 25.41
C ASN A 378 -21.17 1.31 25.02
N ASP A 379 -21.19 0.08 24.50
CA ASP A 379 -22.44 -0.66 24.23
C ASP A 379 -23.27 -0.88 25.51
N THR A 380 -22.59 -1.12 26.64
CA THR A 380 -23.23 -1.31 27.95
C THR A 380 -23.86 -0.01 28.48
N GLU A 381 -23.20 1.14 28.31
CA GLU A 381 -23.77 2.46 28.63
C GLU A 381 -24.97 2.78 27.74
N LEU A 382 -24.90 2.45 26.44
CA LEU A 382 -25.98 2.70 25.49
C LEU A 382 -27.26 1.91 25.83
N ASP A 383 -27.13 0.68 26.35
CA ASP A 383 -28.29 -0.11 26.79
C ASP A 383 -28.85 0.36 28.14
N GLN A 384 -28.01 0.89 29.06
CA GLN A 384 -28.49 1.56 30.27
C GLN A 384 -29.30 2.83 29.95
N LEU A 385 -28.83 3.65 28.99
CA LEU A 385 -29.55 4.84 28.53
C LEU A 385 -30.94 4.49 27.94
N LYS A 386 -31.04 3.42 27.14
CA LYS A 386 -32.33 2.91 26.63
C LYS A 386 -33.28 2.49 27.76
N GLN A 387 -32.77 1.81 28.79
CA GLN A 387 -33.59 1.41 29.95
C GLN A 387 -34.09 2.63 30.75
N MET A 388 -33.25 3.65 30.94
CA MET A 388 -33.67 4.90 31.59
C MET A 388 -34.73 5.64 30.77
N GLU A 389 -34.55 5.75 29.45
CA GLU A 389 -35.51 6.42 28.58
C GLU A 389 -36.86 5.67 28.55
N GLN A 390 -36.84 4.33 28.51
CA GLN A 390 -38.07 3.54 28.54
C GLN A 390 -38.79 3.65 29.91
N SER A 391 -38.07 3.58 31.03
CA SER A 391 -38.65 3.77 32.36
C SER A 391 -39.26 5.17 32.54
N SER A 392 -38.66 6.20 31.92
CA SER A 392 -39.20 7.56 31.89
C SER A 392 -40.45 7.73 31.02
N ARG A 393 -40.76 6.77 30.12
CA ARG A 393 -41.99 6.76 29.32
C ARG A 393 -43.11 5.91 29.95
N GLU A 394 -42.78 5.02 30.87
CA GLU A 394 -43.74 4.19 31.62
C GLU A 394 -44.19 4.85 32.94
N SER A 395 -43.68 6.04 33.24
CA SER A 395 -43.97 6.85 34.45
C SER A 395 -44.69 8.18 34.18
N HIS A 396 -45.17 8.38 32.94
CA HIS A 396 -45.96 9.53 32.47
C HIS A 396 -47.25 9.10 31.78
#